data_AF-A0AAF0E7D1-F1
#
_entry.id   AF-A0AAF0E7D1-F1
#
_cell.length_a   1.000
_cell.length_b   1.000
_cell.length_c   1.000
_cell.angle_alpha   90.00
_cell.angle_beta   90.00
_cell.angle_gamma   90.00
#
_symmetry.space_group_name_H-M   'P 1'
#
loop_
_entity.id
_entity.type
_entity.pdbx_description
1 polymer ?
#
loop_
_entity_poly.entity_id
_entity_poly.type
_entity_poly.pdbx_seq_one_letter_code
_entity_poly.pdbx_strand_id
1 'polypeptide(L)'
;MSDSQFQKAVEIIRSLPKNSPAKVTQAQQLKMYSLFKQATEGDVSTSRPGMLDFTGRAKWDAWNYVKGMSSEQAKKEYVDLFVEIFTPLKDDAEFAKHLEQVQNA
;
A
#
# COMPACT_ATOMS: atom_id res chain seq x y z
N MET A 1 -14.53 -4.29 4.15
CA MET A 1 -13.66 -3.16 3.79
C MET A 1 -14.36 -2.38 2.70
N SER A 2 -14.59 -1.08 2.88
CA SER A 2 -15.22 -0.24 1.85
C SER A 2 -14.16 0.29 0.87
N ASP A 3 -14.55 0.55 -0.36
CA ASP A 3 -13.68 1.20 -1.36
C ASP A 3 -13.18 2.58 -0.89
N SER A 4 -13.98 3.27 -0.06
CA SER A 4 -13.64 4.55 0.54
C SER A 4 -12.45 4.43 1.51
N GLN A 5 -12.40 3.38 2.34
CA GLN A 5 -11.27 3.13 3.25
C GLN A 5 -9.97 2.95 2.48
N PHE A 6 -10.01 2.18 1.39
CA PHE A 6 -8.87 1.99 0.50
C PHE A 6 -8.42 3.30 -0.14
N GLN A 7 -9.34 4.07 -0.72
CA GLN A 7 -9.01 5.37 -1.34
C GLN A 7 -8.39 6.33 -0.33
N LYS A 8 -8.96 6.43 0.88
CA LYS A 8 -8.43 7.28 1.94
C LYS A 8 -7.03 6.87 2.38
N ALA A 9 -6.79 5.56 2.54
CA ALA A 9 -5.46 5.05 2.87
C ALA A 9 -4.43 5.37 1.77
N VAL A 10 -4.81 5.23 0.50
CA VAL A 10 -3.96 5.59 -0.65
C VAL A 10 -3.63 7.08 -0.67
N GLU A 11 -4.63 7.95 -0.43
CA GLU A 11 -4.42 9.40 -0.33
C GLU A 11 -3.39 9.76 0.74
N ILE A 12 -3.55 9.21 1.95
CA ILE A 12 -2.65 9.49 3.08
C ILE A 12 -1.22 9.02 2.77
N ILE A 13 -1.05 7.78 2.29
CA ILE A 13 0.27 7.25 1.92
C ILE A 13 0.96 8.13 0.86
N ARG A 14 0.21 8.66 -0.11
CA ARG A 14 0.75 9.54 -1.16
C ARG A 14 1.09 10.94 -0.65
N SER A 15 0.38 11.44 0.36
CA SER A 15 0.65 12.74 0.96
C SER A 15 1.78 12.72 1.98
N LEU A 16 2.19 11.54 2.47
CA LEU A 16 3.27 11.44 3.44
C LEU A 16 4.60 11.98 2.87
N PRO A 17 5.32 12.83 3.61
CA PRO A 17 6.63 13.29 3.20
C PRO A 17 7.64 12.13 3.25
N LYS A 18 8.68 12.18 2.41
CA LYS A 18 9.71 11.12 2.34
C LYS A 18 10.43 10.87 3.68
N ASN A 19 10.50 11.90 4.52
CA ASN A 19 11.10 11.87 5.85
C ASN A 19 10.03 11.73 6.98
N SER A 20 8.85 11.21 6.66
CA SER A 20 7.80 10.95 7.65
C SER A 20 8.34 10.09 8.80
N PRO A 21 7.93 10.34 10.06
CA PRO A 21 8.24 9.47 11.19
C PRO A 21 7.69 8.05 11.03
N ALA A 22 6.74 7.85 10.11
CA ALA A 22 6.28 6.53 9.71
C ALA A 22 7.44 5.74 9.10
N LYS A 23 8.01 4.81 9.89
CA LYS A 23 9.11 3.92 9.48
C LYS A 23 8.62 2.85 8.50
N VAL A 24 8.12 3.26 7.34
CA VAL A 24 7.68 2.36 6.28
C VAL A 24 8.91 1.72 5.64
N THR A 25 9.17 0.46 5.99
CA THR A 25 10.27 -0.33 5.44
C THR A 25 10.13 -0.49 3.93
N GLN A 26 11.23 -0.73 3.23
CA GLN A 26 11.19 -0.98 1.78
C GLN A 26 10.27 -2.17 1.42
N ALA A 27 10.25 -3.21 2.25
CA ALA A 27 9.36 -4.36 2.08
C ALA A 27 7.88 -3.95 2.18
N GLN A 28 7.52 -3.11 3.17
CA GLN A 28 6.17 -2.56 3.30
C GLN A 28 5.80 -1.66 2.11
N GLN A 29 6.73 -0.84 1.60
CA GLN A 29 6.49 -0.03 0.40
C GLN A 29 6.21 -0.89 -0.84
N LEU A 30 6.96 -1.98 -1.02
CA LEU A 30 6.75 -2.92 -2.12
C LEU A 30 5.42 -3.67 -1.98
N LYS A 31 5.05 -4.08 -0.76
CA LYS A 31 3.76 -4.74 -0.49
C LYS A 31 2.58 -3.79 -0.69
N MET A 32 2.68 -2.54 -0.23
CA MET A 32 1.69 -1.50 -0.53
C MET A 32 1.55 -1.28 -2.04
N TYR A 33 2.67 -1.20 -2.76
CA TYR A 33 2.66 -1.05 -4.21
C TYR A 33 1.97 -2.23 -4.90
N SER A 34 2.31 -3.47 -4.56
CA SER A 34 1.72 -4.65 -5.20
C SER A 34 0.22 -4.75 -4.97
N LEU A 35 -0.23 -4.54 -3.72
CA LEU A 35 -1.64 -4.53 -3.36
C LEU A 35 -2.40 -3.41 -4.06
N PHE A 36 -1.82 -2.20 -4.14
CA PHE A 36 -2.42 -1.09 -4.89
C PHE A 36 -2.60 -1.45 -6.37
N LYS A 37 -1.55 -1.97 -7.02
CA LYS A 37 -1.61 -2.35 -8.44
C LYS A 37 -2.64 -3.46 -8.69
N GLN A 38 -2.67 -4.48 -7.84
CA GLN A 38 -3.66 -5.56 -7.94
C GLN A 38 -5.09 -5.05 -7.72
N ALA A 39 -5.29 -4.14 -6.76
CA ALA A 39 -6.59 -3.54 -6.47
C ALA A 39 -7.14 -2.71 -7.64
N THR A 40 -6.28 -1.96 -8.34
CA THR A 40 -6.71 -0.99 -9.37
C THR A 40 -6.58 -1.49 -10.80
N GLU A 41 -5.62 -2.36 -11.07
CA GLU A 41 -5.29 -2.84 -12.42
C GLU A 41 -5.42 -4.36 -12.57
N GLY A 42 -5.62 -5.09 -11.46
CA GLY A 42 -5.66 -6.56 -11.47
C GLY A 42 -4.29 -7.17 -11.71
N ASP A 43 -4.28 -8.34 -12.34
CA ASP A 43 -3.07 -9.11 -12.61
C ASP A 43 -2.08 -8.35 -13.50
N VAL A 44 -0.78 -8.45 -13.15
CA VAL A 44 0.29 -7.90 -13.98
C VAL A 44 0.26 -8.48 -15.40
N SER A 45 0.26 -7.59 -16.39
CA SER A 45 0.19 -7.91 -17.82
C SER A 45 1.38 -7.37 -18.63
N THR A 46 2.29 -6.65 -17.97
CA THR A 46 3.49 -6.07 -18.61
C THR A 46 4.69 -7.01 -18.53
N SER A 47 5.62 -6.87 -19.46
CA SER A 47 6.90 -7.56 -19.41
C SER A 47 7.70 -7.11 -18.19
N ARG A 48 8.37 -8.09 -17.58
CA ARG A 48 9.26 -7.83 -16.45
C ARG A 48 10.44 -6.93 -16.85
N PRO A 49 10.76 -5.86 -16.09
CA PRO A 49 11.89 -4.98 -16.40
C PRO A 49 13.24 -5.71 -16.48
N GLY A 50 14.17 -5.11 -17.24
CA GLY A 50 15.52 -5.64 -17.46
C GLY A 50 16.36 -5.70 -16.19
N MET A 51 17.42 -6.53 -16.20
CA MET A 51 18.23 -6.83 -15.01
C MET A 51 18.91 -5.61 -14.36
N LEU A 52 19.12 -4.52 -15.11
CA LEU A 52 19.73 -3.29 -14.60
C LEU A 52 18.73 -2.34 -13.92
N ASP A 53 17.42 -2.53 -14.12
CA ASP A 53 16.37 -1.77 -13.44
C ASP A 53 15.94 -2.50 -12.16
N PHE A 54 16.77 -2.42 -11.12
CA PHE A 54 16.51 -3.10 -9.85
C PHE A 54 15.19 -2.67 -9.19
N THR A 55 14.85 -1.38 -9.27
CA THR A 55 13.64 -0.82 -8.65
C THR A 55 12.39 -1.26 -9.39
N GLY A 56 12.38 -1.13 -10.72
CA GLY A 56 11.25 -1.58 -11.54
C GLY A 56 11.06 -3.09 -11.41
N ARG A 57 12.16 -3.84 -11.39
CA ARG A 57 12.13 -5.30 -11.21
C ARG A 57 11.54 -5.69 -9.85
N ALA A 58 11.94 -5.04 -8.76
CA ALA A 58 11.38 -5.32 -7.43
C ALA A 58 9.88 -4.99 -7.35
N LYS A 59 9.45 -3.87 -7.93
CA LYS A 59 8.03 -3.50 -8.03
C LYS A 59 7.23 -4.50 -8.83
N TRP A 60 7.74 -4.89 -10.00
CA TRP A 60 7.11 -5.88 -10.87
C TRP A 60 7.02 -7.24 -10.18
N ASP A 61 8.10 -7.69 -9.53
CA ASP A 61 8.13 -8.96 -8.79
C ASP A 61 7.12 -8.98 -7.65
N ALA A 62 7.00 -7.88 -6.90
CA ALA A 62 6.01 -7.74 -5.84
C ALA A 62 4.57 -7.78 -6.39
N TRP A 63 4.29 -7.08 -7.50
CA TRP A 63 2.96 -7.10 -8.14
C TRP A 63 2.64 -8.50 -8.70
N ASN A 64 3.58 -9.14 -9.38
CA ASN A 64 3.41 -10.50 -9.89
C ASN A 64 3.18 -11.53 -8.77
N TYR A 65 3.75 -11.31 -7.58
CA TYR A 65 3.57 -12.21 -6.44
C TYR A 65 2.12 -12.28 -5.94
N VAL A 66 1.34 -11.19 -6.07
CA VAL A 66 -0.08 -11.15 -5.65
C VAL A 66 -1.06 -11.44 -6.79
N LYS A 67 -0.57 -11.96 -7.92
CA LYS A 67 -1.38 -12.34 -9.07
C LYS A 67 -2.47 -13.35 -8.67
N GLY A 68 -3.68 -13.17 -9.22
CA GLY A 68 -4.86 -13.99 -8.94
C GLY A 68 -5.65 -13.55 -7.71
N MET A 69 -5.15 -12.61 -6.92
CA MET A 69 -5.89 -12.00 -5.82
C MET A 69 -6.99 -11.08 -6.37
N SER A 70 -8.21 -11.13 -5.81
CA SER A 70 -9.30 -10.26 -6.26
C SER A 70 -9.03 -8.79 -5.88
N SER A 71 -9.71 -7.87 -6.58
CA SER A 71 -9.64 -6.44 -6.25
C SER A 71 -10.09 -6.19 -4.80
N GLU A 72 -11.18 -6.82 -4.34
CA GLU A 72 -11.66 -6.66 -2.96
C GLU A 72 -10.64 -7.16 -1.93
N GLN A 73 -10.01 -8.31 -2.17
CA GLN A 73 -8.98 -8.84 -1.28
C GLN A 73 -7.76 -7.93 -1.23
N ALA A 74 -7.28 -7.45 -2.38
CA ALA A 74 -6.15 -6.54 -2.46
C ALA A 74 -6.39 -5.22 -1.72
N LYS A 75 -7.59 -4.64 -1.87
CA LYS A 75 -8.01 -3.44 -1.12
C LYS A 75 -8.04 -3.69 0.39
N LYS A 76 -8.60 -4.83 0.81
CA LYS A 76 -8.64 -5.22 2.22
C LYS A 76 -7.22 -5.33 2.79
N GLU A 77 -6.34 -6.09 2.15
CA GLU A 77 -4.97 -6.28 2.63
C GLU A 77 -4.17 -4.97 2.62
N TYR A 78 -4.44 -4.05 1.68
CA TYR A 78 -3.80 -2.74 1.66
C TYR A 78 -4.16 -1.92 2.91
N VAL A 79 -5.44 -1.88 3.27
CA VAL A 79 -5.90 -1.16 4.46
C VAL A 79 -5.42 -1.84 5.74
N ASP A 80 -5.42 -3.18 5.79
CA ASP A 80 -4.89 -3.91 6.95
C ASP A 80 -3.41 -3.58 7.17
N LEU A 81 -2.61 -3.55 6.09
CA LEU A 81 -1.19 -3.17 6.15
C LEU A 81 -1.02 -1.70 6.54
N PHE A 82 -1.92 -0.81 6.09
CA PHE A 82 -1.92 0.60 6.51
C PHE A 82 -2.11 0.69 8.02
N VAL A 83 -3.14 0.02 8.56
CA VAL A 83 -3.39 0.03 10.01
C VAL A 83 -2.20 -0.56 10.77
N GLU A 84 -1.60 -1.64 10.30
CA GLU A 84 -0.41 -2.25 10.91
C GLU A 84 0.77 -1.27 11.01
N ILE A 85 1.06 -0.53 9.92
CA ILE A 85 2.17 0.42 9.87
C ILE A 85 1.95 1.60 10.83
N PHE A 86 0.71 2.07 10.95
CA PHE A 86 0.40 3.31 11.69
C PHE A 86 -0.05 3.05 13.14
N THR A 87 -0.44 1.83 13.49
CA THR A 87 -0.83 1.45 14.86
C THR A 87 0.26 1.78 15.90
N PRO A 88 1.56 1.51 15.67
CA PRO A 88 2.62 1.88 16.60
C PRO A 88 2.78 3.40 16.80
N LEU A 89 2.16 4.21 15.95
CA LEU A 89 2.24 5.67 15.95
C LEU A 89 0.93 6.31 16.43
N LYS A 90 -0.03 5.52 16.93
CA LYS A 90 -1.35 6.01 17.37
C LYS A 90 -1.33 7.07 18.47
N ASP A 91 -0.22 7.18 19.21
CA ASP A 91 -0.06 8.16 20.28
C ASP A 91 0.35 9.55 19.73
N ASP A 92 0.77 9.61 18.46
CA ASP A 92 0.97 10.85 17.72
C ASP A 92 -0.37 11.33 17.14
N ALA A 93 -0.74 12.58 17.42
CA ALA A 93 -2.04 13.12 17.05
C ALA A 93 -2.29 13.18 15.53
N GLU A 94 -1.23 13.35 14.73
CA GLU A 94 -1.35 13.37 13.26
C GLU A 94 -1.68 11.96 12.74
N PHE A 95 -0.95 10.95 13.22
CA PHE A 95 -1.16 9.57 12.79
C PHE A 95 -2.44 8.96 13.37
N ALA A 96 -2.85 9.33 14.59
CA ALA A 96 -4.16 8.98 15.13
C ALA A 96 -5.29 9.45 14.23
N LYS A 97 -5.23 10.72 13.79
CA LYS A 97 -6.21 11.30 12.87
C LYS A 97 -6.23 10.55 11.53
N HIS A 98 -5.07 10.16 11.00
CA HIS A 98 -5.01 9.36 9.76
C HIS A 98 -5.67 7.98 9.93
N LEU A 99 -5.45 7.30 11.06
CA LEU A 99 -6.10 6.02 11.36
C LEU A 99 -7.62 6.16 11.45
N GLU A 100 -8.11 7.17 12.19
CA GLU A 100 -9.54 7.44 12.32
C GLU A 100 -10.19 7.79 10.98
N GLN A 101 -9.52 8.58 10.14
CA GLN A 101 -10.02 8.92 8.81
C GLN A 101 -10.21 7.70 7.91
N VAL A 102 -9.30 6.72 7.97
CA VAL A 102 -9.43 5.47 7.21
C VAL A 102 -10.50 4.57 7.81
N GLN A 103 -10.61 4.49 9.14
CA GLN A 103 -11.60 3.62 9.79
C GLN A 103 -13.04 4.11 9.60
N ASN A 104 -13.25 5.44 9.53
CA ASN A 104 -14.57 6.08 9.43
C ASN A 104 -15.03 6.35 7.98
N ALA A 105 -14.25 5.95 6.97
CA ALA A 105 -14.56 6.14 5.54
C ALA A 105 -15.45 5.02 4.96
#